data_AF-A0A553C871-F1
#
_entry.id   AF-A0A553C871-F1
#
_cell.length_a   1.000
_cell.length_b   1.000
_cell.length_c   1.000
_cell.angle_alpha   90.00
_cell.angle_beta   90.00
_cell.angle_gamma   90.00
#
_symmetry.space_group_name_H-M   'P 1'
#
loop_
_entity.id
_entity.type
_entity.pdbx_description
1 polymer ?
#
loop_
_entity_poly.entity_id
_entity_poly.type
_entity_poly.pdbx_seq_one_letter_code
_entity_poly.pdbx_strand_id
1 'polypeptide(L)'
;MIFLQKIKLFHPYILFLICFVLLNPLQAQVQNDGDLYIGDSSVLYAGSNGFNFGLGSNTITSRTKLDYGVLSFSNGASWNGADDLHFVDGYAQTQSNTAFILPIGQSGVYAPIQVTPSTSEAVDAAYFRSAPKTIGSTLDNSITSISSVEYWDIVSTGVNASISLSWRPSSAISDLTSSSLPNLTIVGWNGSKWVLIPSIVDDYSIQGEISSLVSGSISSNAAVDLSAYSAFSLGTTTKQLLVPKFNKVELLVYLNNDRLFIEASLPITALFIYDIMGKKIFSERINGNLKYDKPFHLADGVYITKIELNNGTSLFTKKLINKNKF
;
A
#
# COMPACT_ATOMS: atom_id res chain seq x y z
N MET A 1 74.17 16.52 23.90
CA MET A 1 73.98 16.99 22.50
C MET A 1 73.14 15.94 21.79
N ILE A 2 72.16 16.31 20.96
CA ILE A 2 71.12 15.46 20.33
C ILE A 2 69.82 15.37 21.16
N PHE A 3 69.00 16.43 21.13
CA PHE A 3 67.53 16.27 21.30
C PHE A 3 66.73 17.43 20.70
N LEU A 4 67.22 18.09 19.65
CA LEU A 4 66.54 19.20 18.98
C LEU A 4 66.69 19.11 17.46
N GLN A 5 66.23 18.00 16.84
CA GLN A 5 66.25 17.93 15.37
C GLN A 5 65.19 17.00 14.73
N LYS A 6 64.02 16.80 15.35
CA LYS A 6 62.94 15.98 14.75
C LYS A 6 61.52 16.56 14.84
N ILE A 7 61.37 17.90 14.88
CA ILE A 7 60.02 18.52 14.89
C ILE A 7 59.70 19.27 13.57
N LYS A 8 60.63 19.36 12.62
CA LYS A 8 60.40 20.10 11.36
C LYS A 8 59.94 19.27 10.16
N LEU A 9 59.74 17.94 10.29
CA LEU A 9 59.27 17.11 9.17
C LEU A 9 57.85 16.56 9.31
N PHE A 10 57.17 16.71 10.45
CA PHE A 10 55.81 16.16 10.63
C PHE A 10 54.68 17.14 10.30
N HIS A 11 54.98 18.44 10.28
CA HIS A 11 53.97 19.49 10.09
C HIS A 11 53.36 19.56 8.67
N PRO A 12 54.11 19.41 7.56
CA PRO A 12 53.50 19.50 6.23
C PRO A 12 52.64 18.28 5.89
N TYR A 13 52.97 17.08 6.40
CA TYR A 13 52.18 15.87 6.13
C TYR A 13 50.88 15.81 6.92
N ILE A 14 50.85 16.33 8.15
CA ILE A 14 49.60 16.46 8.93
C ILE A 14 48.67 17.49 8.29
N LEU A 15 49.20 18.60 7.77
CA LEU A 15 48.40 19.60 7.04
C LEU A 15 47.81 19.02 5.74
N PHE A 16 48.60 18.22 5.00
CA PHE A 16 48.17 17.59 3.75
C PHE A 16 47.11 16.50 3.99
N LEU A 17 47.22 15.75 5.09
CA LEU A 17 46.24 14.74 5.48
C LEU A 17 44.91 15.37 5.94
N ILE A 18 44.96 16.50 6.66
CA ILE A 18 43.75 17.25 7.05
C ILE A 18 43.06 17.86 5.82
N CYS A 19 43.80 18.37 4.82
CA CYS A 19 43.21 18.83 3.57
C CYS A 19 42.54 17.70 2.77
N PHE A 20 43.07 16.47 2.79
CA PHE A 20 42.47 15.33 2.11
C PHE A 20 41.23 14.76 2.82
N VAL A 21 41.14 14.90 4.16
CA VAL A 21 39.99 14.43 4.96
C VAL A 21 38.80 15.39 4.93
N LEU A 22 39.00 16.65 4.50
CA LEU A 22 37.93 17.66 4.35
C LEU A 22 37.35 17.76 2.93
N LEU A 23 37.73 16.85 2.03
CA LEU A 23 37.12 16.75 0.70
C LEU A 23 35.76 16.07 0.83
N ASN A 24 34.74 16.83 1.23
CA ASN A 24 33.37 16.46 0.88
C ASN A 24 33.31 16.44 -0.65
N PRO A 25 32.91 15.34 -1.30
CA PRO A 25 32.64 15.37 -2.72
C PRO A 25 31.54 16.42 -2.95
N LEU A 26 31.90 17.56 -3.54
CA LEU A 26 30.93 18.56 -3.98
C LEU A 26 30.08 17.88 -5.05
N GLN A 27 28.87 17.46 -4.68
CA GLN A 27 27.91 16.99 -5.65
C GLN A 27 27.30 18.20 -6.34
N ALA A 28 27.32 18.22 -7.67
CA ALA A 28 26.69 19.25 -8.46
C ALA A 28 25.17 19.02 -8.44
N GLN A 29 24.47 19.67 -7.52
CA GLN A 29 23.00 19.68 -7.42
C GLN A 29 22.42 20.83 -8.25
N VAL A 30 21.24 20.63 -8.83
CA VAL A 30 20.46 21.74 -9.42
C VAL A 30 19.63 22.36 -8.30
N GLN A 31 19.67 23.68 -8.16
CA GLN A 31 18.88 24.40 -7.18
C GLN A 31 18.07 25.50 -7.87
N ASN A 32 16.78 25.54 -7.55
CA ASN A 32 15.90 26.63 -7.95
C ASN A 32 15.66 27.56 -6.75
N ASP A 33 16.23 28.76 -6.76
CA ASP A 33 16.03 29.79 -5.72
C ASP A 33 15.11 30.93 -6.20
N GLY A 34 14.34 30.74 -7.27
CA GLY A 34 13.44 31.76 -7.82
C GLY A 34 12.31 31.17 -8.66
N ASP A 35 11.84 31.92 -9.65
CA ASP A 35 10.82 31.46 -10.58
C ASP A 35 11.46 30.69 -11.74
N LEU A 36 11.20 29.38 -11.79
CA LEU A 36 11.57 28.50 -12.88
C LEU A 36 10.32 28.16 -13.69
N TYR A 37 10.31 28.53 -14.97
CA TYR A 37 9.24 28.20 -15.90
C TYR A 37 9.76 27.28 -17.02
N ILE A 38 9.11 26.14 -17.20
CA ILE A 38 9.38 25.18 -18.28
C ILE A 38 8.16 25.16 -19.21
N GLY A 39 8.32 25.78 -20.38
CA GLY A 39 7.23 25.94 -21.35
C GLY A 39 6.89 24.67 -22.12
N ASP A 40 5.92 24.80 -23.03
CA ASP A 40 5.47 23.71 -23.88
C ASP A 40 6.62 23.04 -24.65
N SER A 41 6.52 21.73 -24.83
CA SER A 41 7.48 20.87 -25.53
C SER A 41 8.93 20.97 -25.02
N SER A 42 9.12 21.41 -23.77
CA SER A 42 10.43 21.63 -23.16
C SER A 42 10.68 20.70 -21.99
N VAL A 43 11.93 20.27 -21.82
CA VAL A 43 12.36 19.40 -20.72
C VAL A 43 13.50 20.08 -19.97
N LEU A 44 13.36 20.26 -18.66
CA LEU A 44 14.50 20.48 -17.78
C LEU A 44 14.88 19.15 -17.15
N TYR A 45 16.10 18.68 -17.39
CA TYR A 45 16.56 17.39 -16.89
C TYR A 45 17.39 17.55 -15.62
N ALA A 46 16.90 16.98 -14.51
CA ALA A 46 17.61 16.84 -13.24
C ALA A 46 18.28 15.45 -13.16
N GLY A 47 19.61 15.47 -13.21
CA GLY A 47 20.43 14.26 -13.07
C GLY A 47 20.43 13.67 -11.65
N SER A 48 21.23 12.64 -11.45
CA SER A 48 21.26 11.83 -10.21
C SER A 48 21.69 12.59 -8.93
N ASN A 49 22.24 13.80 -9.07
CA ASN A 49 22.67 14.63 -7.94
C ASN A 49 21.53 15.45 -7.31
N GLY A 50 20.30 15.27 -7.81
CA GLY A 50 19.07 15.78 -7.25
C GLY A 50 18.73 17.23 -7.58
N PHE A 51 17.50 17.62 -7.23
CA PHE A 51 16.92 18.95 -7.43
C PHE A 51 16.46 19.56 -6.10
N ASN A 52 16.92 20.75 -5.78
CA ASN A 52 16.50 21.45 -4.58
C ASN A 52 15.48 22.55 -4.91
N PHE A 53 14.33 22.45 -4.25
CA PHE A 53 13.38 23.55 -4.17
C PHE A 53 13.88 24.54 -3.12
N GLY A 54 14.35 25.69 -3.57
CA GLY A 54 14.82 26.78 -2.72
C GLY A 54 13.66 27.54 -2.09
N LEU A 55 13.94 28.20 -0.96
CA LEU A 55 12.95 28.99 -0.24
C LEU A 55 12.42 30.14 -1.11
N GLY A 56 11.11 30.26 -1.23
CA GLY A 56 10.46 31.29 -2.04
C GLY A 56 10.56 31.05 -3.54
N SER A 57 10.97 29.86 -3.97
CA SER A 57 11.00 29.47 -5.38
C SER A 57 9.62 29.01 -5.88
N ASN A 58 9.35 29.26 -7.16
CA ASN A 58 8.24 28.63 -7.86
C ASN A 58 8.81 27.77 -8.98
N THR A 59 8.34 26.53 -9.09
CA THR A 59 8.68 25.66 -10.22
C THR A 59 7.41 25.37 -10.99
N ILE A 60 7.29 25.93 -12.18
CA ILE A 60 6.08 25.87 -12.99
C ILE A 60 6.43 25.18 -14.30
N THR A 61 5.64 24.16 -14.65
CA THR A 61 5.67 23.61 -16.00
C THR A 61 4.29 23.76 -16.64
N SER A 62 4.25 23.92 -17.96
CA SER A 62 2.97 24.06 -18.62
C SER A 62 2.10 22.80 -18.44
N ARG A 63 0.78 22.97 -18.45
CA ARG A 63 -0.20 21.87 -18.32
C ARG A 63 -0.99 21.65 -19.59
N THR A 64 -0.48 22.12 -20.72
CA THR A 64 -1.11 21.99 -22.03
C THR A 64 -1.14 20.50 -22.39
N LYS A 65 -2.33 19.88 -22.42
CA LYS A 65 -2.51 18.41 -22.43
C LYS A 65 -1.67 17.64 -23.47
N LEU A 66 -1.36 18.23 -24.62
CA LEU A 66 -0.62 17.57 -25.70
C LEU A 66 0.87 17.91 -25.72
N ASP A 67 1.23 19.10 -25.27
CA ASP A 67 2.56 19.69 -25.52
C ASP A 67 3.15 20.27 -24.23
N TYR A 68 2.86 19.70 -23.06
CA TYR A 68 3.35 20.24 -21.79
C TYR A 68 4.88 20.20 -21.65
N GLY A 69 5.41 21.10 -20.82
CA GLY A 69 6.79 21.05 -20.34
C GLY A 69 6.94 20.13 -19.13
N VAL A 70 8.14 19.60 -18.91
CA VAL A 70 8.40 18.72 -17.75
C VAL A 70 9.71 19.04 -17.03
N LEU A 71 9.67 18.96 -15.70
CA LEU A 71 10.86 18.76 -14.88
C LEU A 71 11.11 17.24 -14.77
N SER A 72 12.15 16.75 -15.43
CA SER A 72 12.44 15.32 -15.56
C SER A 72 13.54 14.87 -14.62
N PHE A 73 13.29 13.81 -13.86
CA PHE A 73 14.17 13.21 -12.89
C PHE A 73 14.74 11.89 -13.43
N SER A 74 16.07 11.82 -13.53
CA SER A 74 16.78 10.61 -13.95
C SER A 74 16.63 9.44 -12.95
N ASN A 75 16.97 8.22 -13.36
CA ASN A 75 17.04 7.09 -12.43
C ASN A 75 18.03 7.38 -11.29
N GLY A 76 17.60 7.18 -10.05
CA GLY A 76 18.38 7.50 -8.85
C GLY A 76 18.48 8.98 -8.52
N ALA A 77 17.78 9.87 -9.24
CA ALA A 77 17.63 11.26 -8.83
C ALA A 77 16.83 11.35 -7.53
N SER A 78 17.06 12.43 -6.81
CA SER A 78 16.31 12.81 -5.61
C SER A 78 15.89 14.28 -5.71
N TRP A 79 15.07 14.72 -4.77
CA TRP A 79 14.81 16.14 -4.58
C TRP A 79 14.75 16.46 -3.09
N ASN A 80 14.87 17.74 -2.76
CA ASN A 80 14.71 18.23 -1.39
C ASN A 80 13.92 19.54 -1.38
N GLY A 81 13.20 19.79 -0.28
CA GLY A 81 12.48 21.04 -0.04
C GLY A 81 11.08 21.12 -0.63
N ALA A 82 10.53 20.04 -1.20
CA ALA A 82 9.15 20.08 -1.68
C ALA A 82 8.14 20.01 -0.52
N ASP A 83 7.18 20.93 -0.51
CA ASP A 83 6.13 21.10 0.51
C ASP A 83 4.95 21.91 -0.08
N ASP A 84 3.98 22.33 0.74
CA ASP A 84 2.81 23.13 0.29
C ASP A 84 3.17 24.51 -0.31
N LEU A 85 4.40 24.99 -0.14
CA LEU A 85 4.89 26.25 -0.70
C LEU A 85 5.81 26.03 -1.91
N HIS A 86 6.46 24.86 -2.01
CA HIS A 86 7.41 24.56 -3.05
C HIS A 86 7.11 23.19 -3.68
N PHE A 87 6.69 23.20 -4.93
CA PHE A 87 6.39 21.99 -5.69
C PHE A 87 6.47 22.31 -7.17
N VAL A 88 6.38 21.29 -8.01
CA VAL A 88 6.15 21.46 -9.44
C VAL A 88 4.66 21.74 -9.66
N ASP A 89 4.32 22.99 -9.96
CA ASP A 89 3.00 23.34 -10.49
C ASP A 89 2.96 23.06 -11.99
N GLY A 90 2.69 21.80 -12.32
CA GLY A 90 2.67 21.30 -13.68
C GLY A 90 2.96 19.80 -13.74
N TYR A 91 3.48 19.37 -14.88
CA TYR A 91 4.04 18.04 -15.06
C TYR A 91 5.48 17.92 -14.54
N ALA A 92 5.69 16.90 -13.72
CA ALA A 92 7.02 16.34 -13.42
C ALA A 92 7.13 14.96 -14.05
N GLN A 93 8.36 14.53 -14.37
CA GLN A 93 8.63 13.24 -15.01
C GLN A 93 9.65 12.46 -14.21
N THR A 94 9.51 11.14 -14.14
CA THR A 94 10.57 10.24 -13.68
C THR A 94 10.96 9.26 -14.78
N GLN A 95 12.24 8.96 -14.91
CA GLN A 95 12.81 7.92 -15.78
C GLN A 95 13.48 6.85 -14.91
N SER A 96 12.77 6.38 -13.91
CA SER A 96 13.23 5.43 -12.89
C SER A 96 12.46 4.12 -13.00
N ASN A 97 13.13 3.00 -12.72
CA ASN A 97 12.49 1.68 -12.52
C ASN A 97 12.39 1.32 -11.03
N THR A 98 12.59 2.31 -10.16
CA THR A 98 12.48 2.21 -8.70
C THR A 98 11.45 3.21 -8.19
N ALA A 99 10.98 2.99 -6.97
CA ALA A 99 9.96 3.86 -6.37
C ALA A 99 10.46 5.32 -6.31
N PHE A 100 9.70 6.23 -6.90
CA PHE A 100 10.03 7.65 -6.96
C PHE A 100 8.80 8.49 -6.63
N ILE A 101 8.98 9.50 -5.79
CA ILE A 101 7.92 10.45 -5.41
C ILE A 101 8.02 11.66 -6.33
N LEU A 102 7.00 11.92 -7.12
CA LEU A 102 6.91 13.11 -7.97
C LEU A 102 6.46 14.30 -7.11
N PRO A 103 7.26 15.38 -7.00
CA PRO A 103 6.98 16.51 -6.12
C PRO A 103 6.02 17.51 -6.78
N ILE A 104 4.80 17.08 -7.06
CA ILE A 104 3.78 17.85 -7.81
C ILE A 104 2.74 18.48 -6.89
N GLY A 105 2.15 19.60 -7.33
CA GLY A 105 1.09 20.29 -6.61
C GLY A 105 0.38 21.30 -7.49
N GLN A 106 -0.60 22.02 -6.94
CA GLN A 106 -1.30 23.11 -7.61
C GLN A 106 -2.02 23.99 -6.58
N SER A 107 -2.08 25.30 -6.84
CA SER A 107 -2.88 26.24 -6.03
C SER A 107 -2.56 26.20 -4.54
N GLY A 108 -1.27 26.13 -4.19
CA GLY A 108 -0.78 26.07 -2.81
C GLY A 108 -1.07 24.74 -2.11
N VAL A 109 -1.29 23.66 -2.86
CA VAL A 109 -1.49 22.33 -2.30
C VAL A 109 -0.48 21.36 -2.88
N TYR A 110 0.40 20.83 -2.03
CA TYR A 110 1.34 19.77 -2.37
C TYR A 110 0.63 18.41 -2.42
N ALA A 111 0.83 17.67 -3.49
CA ALA A 111 0.00 16.54 -3.89
C ALA A 111 0.83 15.36 -4.42
N PRO A 112 1.90 14.96 -3.73
CA PRO A 112 2.84 14.02 -4.29
C PRO A 112 2.17 12.69 -4.62
N ILE A 113 2.68 12.04 -5.65
CA ILE A 113 2.38 10.65 -5.92
C ILE A 113 3.68 9.88 -5.94
N GLN A 114 3.62 8.61 -5.55
CA GLN A 114 4.71 7.69 -5.79
C GLN A 114 4.37 6.80 -6.97
N VAL A 115 5.33 6.64 -7.86
CA VAL A 115 5.26 5.65 -8.94
C VAL A 115 6.42 4.69 -8.81
N THR A 116 6.18 3.41 -9.06
CA THR A 116 7.23 2.40 -9.25
C THR A 116 7.06 1.81 -10.64
N PRO A 117 7.70 2.41 -11.66
CA PRO A 117 7.58 1.95 -13.04
C PRO A 117 8.26 0.60 -13.28
N SER A 118 7.71 -0.20 -14.17
CA SER A 118 8.27 -1.51 -14.55
C SER A 118 9.52 -1.42 -15.43
N THR A 119 9.74 -0.28 -16.08
CA THR A 119 10.90 0.05 -16.92
C THR A 119 11.46 1.41 -16.51
N SER A 120 12.59 1.84 -17.08
CA SER A 120 13.12 3.20 -16.87
C SER A 120 12.60 4.19 -17.92
N GLU A 121 11.53 3.85 -18.64
CA GLU A 121 10.88 4.80 -19.55
C GLU A 121 10.15 5.89 -18.77
N ALA A 122 9.88 7.01 -19.42
CA ALA A 122 9.31 8.19 -18.80
C ALA A 122 7.89 7.92 -18.26
N VAL A 123 7.66 8.31 -17.01
CA VAL A 123 6.34 8.45 -16.40
C VAL A 123 6.17 9.89 -15.95
N ASP A 124 5.19 10.55 -16.55
CA ASP A 124 4.89 11.96 -16.33
C ASP A 124 3.67 12.05 -15.42
N ALA A 125 3.64 13.02 -14.52
CA ALA A 125 2.46 13.24 -13.71
C ALA A 125 2.24 14.70 -13.38
N ALA A 126 0.97 15.07 -13.26
CA ALA A 126 0.55 16.40 -12.86
C ALA A 126 -0.68 16.31 -11.95
N TYR A 127 -0.70 17.16 -10.91
CA TYR A 127 -1.82 17.23 -9.96
C TYR A 127 -2.80 18.32 -10.35
N PHE A 128 -4.09 18.04 -10.37
CA PHE A 128 -5.13 19.01 -10.66
C PHE A 128 -6.04 19.23 -9.44
N ARG A 129 -6.07 20.47 -8.95
CA ARG A 129 -6.97 20.94 -7.89
C ARG A 129 -8.37 21.24 -8.46
N SER A 130 -9.00 20.22 -9.01
CA SER A 130 -10.31 20.32 -9.65
C SER A 130 -11.10 19.02 -9.51
N ALA A 131 -12.43 19.11 -9.60
CA ALA A 131 -13.29 17.95 -9.53
C ALA A 131 -13.00 16.97 -10.70
N PRO A 132 -12.72 15.69 -10.46
CA PRO A 132 -12.62 14.64 -11.49
C PRO A 132 -13.84 14.56 -12.41
N LYS A 133 -15.02 14.97 -11.92
CA LYS A 133 -16.24 15.06 -12.72
C LYS A 133 -16.13 16.01 -13.92
N THR A 134 -15.14 16.90 -13.94
CA THR A 134 -14.82 17.74 -15.10
C THR A 134 -14.24 16.94 -16.28
N ILE A 135 -13.61 15.79 -16.02
CA ILE A 135 -13.17 14.84 -17.05
C ILE A 135 -14.35 14.01 -17.55
N GLY A 136 -15.17 13.53 -16.63
CA GLY A 136 -16.39 12.78 -16.92
C GLY A 136 -17.11 12.35 -15.65
N SER A 137 -18.44 12.19 -15.74
CA SER A 137 -19.31 11.95 -14.58
C SER A 137 -19.77 10.49 -14.42
N THR A 138 -19.56 9.65 -15.44
CA THR A 138 -19.98 8.24 -15.44
C THR A 138 -19.10 7.42 -14.49
N LEU A 139 -19.74 6.67 -13.60
CA LEU A 139 -19.07 5.76 -12.66
C LEU A 139 -19.36 4.31 -13.03
N ASP A 140 -18.38 3.43 -12.83
CA ASP A 140 -18.65 1.99 -12.77
C ASP A 140 -19.56 1.65 -11.58
N ASN A 141 -20.35 0.58 -11.71
CA ASN A 141 -21.28 0.14 -10.67
C ASN A 141 -20.60 -0.22 -9.34
N SER A 142 -19.30 -0.52 -9.34
CA SER A 142 -18.55 -0.79 -8.11
C SER A 142 -18.19 0.48 -7.31
N ILE A 143 -18.37 1.67 -7.88
CA ILE A 143 -17.96 2.96 -7.30
C ILE A 143 -19.18 3.71 -6.79
N THR A 144 -19.14 4.15 -5.52
CA THR A 144 -20.23 4.94 -4.90
C THR A 144 -20.01 6.43 -5.09
N SER A 145 -18.78 6.91 -4.91
CA SER A 145 -18.41 8.31 -5.04
C SER A 145 -16.97 8.45 -5.51
N ILE A 146 -16.65 9.61 -6.07
CA ILE A 146 -15.28 10.02 -6.42
C ILE A 146 -15.00 11.37 -5.76
N SER A 147 -13.72 11.73 -5.61
CA SER A 147 -13.29 13.02 -5.09
C SER A 147 -14.06 14.15 -5.76
N SER A 148 -14.35 15.20 -4.99
CA SER A 148 -14.98 16.43 -5.50
C SER A 148 -13.97 17.53 -5.78
N VAL A 149 -12.69 17.34 -5.41
CA VAL A 149 -11.71 18.42 -5.35
C VAL A 149 -10.41 18.16 -6.10
N GLU A 150 -10.12 16.90 -6.47
CA GLU A 150 -8.82 16.60 -7.06
C GLU A 150 -8.72 15.34 -7.91
N TYR A 151 -7.80 15.39 -8.89
CA TYR A 151 -7.32 14.24 -9.65
C TYR A 151 -5.84 14.43 -10.04
N TRP A 152 -5.22 13.37 -10.51
CA TRP A 152 -3.89 13.35 -11.09
C TRP A 152 -3.98 12.88 -12.54
N ASP A 153 -3.21 13.50 -13.42
CA ASP A 153 -2.90 12.91 -14.72
C ASP A 153 -1.57 12.17 -14.57
N ILE A 154 -1.51 10.90 -14.99
CA ILE A 154 -0.30 10.07 -14.94
C ILE A 154 -0.15 9.44 -16.31
N VAL A 155 0.84 9.90 -17.06
CA VAL A 155 0.99 9.61 -18.49
C VAL A 155 2.25 8.80 -18.71
N SER A 156 2.14 7.74 -19.50
CA SER A 156 3.30 7.03 -20.03
C SER A 156 2.94 6.25 -21.30
N THR A 157 3.93 5.99 -22.14
CA THR A 157 3.78 5.24 -23.39
C THR A 157 4.04 3.76 -23.18
N GLY A 158 3.04 3.03 -22.67
CA GLY A 158 3.10 1.56 -22.54
C GLY A 158 3.82 1.04 -21.29
N VAL A 159 4.07 1.91 -20.31
CA VAL A 159 4.66 1.52 -19.03
C VAL A 159 3.57 1.13 -18.05
N ASN A 160 3.73 -0.06 -17.45
CA ASN A 160 2.99 -0.44 -16.27
C ASN A 160 3.71 0.09 -15.02
N ALA A 161 2.98 0.66 -14.06
CA ALA A 161 3.56 1.14 -12.81
C ALA A 161 2.66 0.84 -11.61
N SER A 162 3.24 0.47 -10.48
CA SER A 162 2.52 0.58 -9.20
C SER A 162 2.41 2.06 -8.84
N ILE A 163 1.23 2.51 -8.44
CA ILE A 163 0.96 3.91 -8.09
C ILE A 163 0.51 4.03 -6.64
N SER A 164 0.94 5.09 -5.96
CA SER A 164 0.41 5.51 -4.67
C SER A 164 0.01 6.97 -4.72
N LEU A 165 -1.25 7.25 -4.38
CA LEU A 165 -1.81 8.59 -4.36
C LEU A 165 -1.86 9.10 -2.92
N SER A 166 -1.33 10.30 -2.68
CA SER A 166 -1.44 10.95 -1.38
C SER A 166 -2.77 11.68 -1.19
N TRP A 167 -3.19 11.81 0.06
CA TRP A 167 -4.22 12.75 0.46
C TRP A 167 -3.77 13.58 1.66
N ARG A 168 -4.43 14.72 1.84
CA ARG A 168 -4.16 15.71 2.89
C ARG A 168 -5.47 16.35 3.35
N PRO A 169 -5.51 17.27 4.33
CA PRO A 169 -6.77 17.77 4.89
C PRO A 169 -7.71 18.34 3.82
N SER A 170 -7.12 18.95 2.80
CA SER A 170 -7.82 19.58 1.69
C SER A 170 -8.44 18.58 0.70
N SER A 171 -8.14 17.28 0.81
CA SER A 171 -8.73 16.18 0.03
C SER A 171 -10.13 15.76 0.51
N ALA A 172 -10.54 16.19 1.72
CA ALA A 172 -11.85 15.91 2.32
C ALA A 172 -12.20 14.40 2.38
N ILE A 173 -11.24 13.55 2.78
CA ILE A 173 -11.43 12.08 2.85
C ILE A 173 -12.54 11.67 3.81
N SER A 174 -12.71 12.36 4.94
CA SER A 174 -13.82 12.12 5.87
C SER A 174 -15.17 12.22 5.16
N ASP A 175 -15.39 13.26 4.34
CA ASP A 175 -16.64 13.45 3.61
C ASP A 175 -16.79 12.42 2.49
N LEU A 176 -15.72 12.19 1.73
CA LEU A 176 -15.71 11.24 0.63
C LEU A 176 -16.06 9.82 1.10
N THR A 177 -15.50 9.39 2.22
CA THR A 177 -15.59 8.02 2.75
C THR A 177 -16.68 7.81 3.80
N SER A 178 -17.44 8.86 4.15
CA SER A 178 -18.35 8.86 5.31
C SER A 178 -17.62 8.44 6.60
N SER A 179 -16.44 9.02 6.81
CA SER A 179 -15.53 8.78 7.94
C SER A 179 -15.08 7.33 8.10
N SER A 180 -15.01 6.57 7.00
CA SER A 180 -14.58 5.18 7.01
C SER A 180 -13.49 4.94 5.98
N LEU A 181 -12.24 5.11 6.42
CA LEU A 181 -11.05 4.97 5.59
C LEU A 181 -10.98 3.65 4.78
N PRO A 182 -11.44 2.49 5.28
CA PRO A 182 -11.50 1.25 4.48
C PRO A 182 -12.38 1.30 3.23
N ASN A 183 -13.25 2.31 3.08
CA ASN A 183 -14.04 2.50 1.86
C ASN A 183 -13.24 3.17 0.74
N LEU A 184 -12.10 3.80 1.06
CA LEU A 184 -11.27 4.55 0.12
C LEU A 184 -10.65 3.62 -0.93
N THR A 185 -10.62 4.07 -2.17
CA THR A 185 -9.98 3.37 -3.27
C THR A 185 -9.41 4.34 -4.30
N ILE A 186 -8.55 3.83 -5.19
CA ILE A 186 -8.13 4.54 -6.39
C ILE A 186 -9.14 4.27 -7.51
N VAL A 187 -9.45 5.31 -8.29
CA VAL A 187 -10.25 5.21 -9.51
C VAL A 187 -9.48 5.76 -10.70
N GLY A 188 -9.64 5.14 -11.87
CA GLY A 188 -9.04 5.59 -13.13
C GLY A 188 -10.11 5.89 -14.19
N TRP A 189 -9.94 6.96 -14.96
CA TRP A 189 -10.83 7.28 -16.08
C TRP A 189 -10.37 6.57 -17.34
N ASN A 190 -11.15 5.59 -17.82
CA ASN A 190 -10.79 4.76 -18.98
C ASN A 190 -11.20 5.35 -20.35
N GLY A 191 -11.56 6.63 -20.39
CA GLY A 191 -12.12 7.29 -21.58
C GLY A 191 -13.64 7.30 -21.65
N SER A 192 -14.33 6.46 -20.88
CA SER A 192 -15.82 6.38 -20.88
C SER A 192 -16.45 6.45 -19.49
N LYS A 193 -15.78 5.89 -18.48
CA LYS A 193 -16.23 5.88 -17.09
C LYS A 193 -15.04 5.82 -16.13
N TRP A 194 -15.26 6.26 -14.90
CA TRP A 194 -14.35 5.97 -13.80
C TRP A 194 -14.50 4.50 -13.42
N VAL A 195 -13.39 3.77 -13.36
CA VAL A 195 -13.35 2.36 -12.96
C VAL A 195 -12.45 2.17 -11.74
N LEU A 196 -12.76 1.13 -10.98
CA LEU A 196 -12.02 0.74 -9.78
C LEU A 196 -10.60 0.30 -10.15
N ILE A 197 -9.60 0.85 -9.46
CA ILE A 197 -8.25 0.29 -9.43
C ILE A 197 -8.07 -0.35 -8.05
N PRO A 198 -7.93 -1.70 -7.97
CA PRO A 198 -7.73 -2.38 -6.71
C PRO A 198 -6.58 -1.76 -5.92
N SER A 199 -6.86 -1.30 -4.71
CA SER A 199 -5.93 -0.50 -3.91
C SER A 199 -6.12 -0.73 -2.41
N ILE A 200 -5.06 -0.52 -1.63
CA ILE A 200 -5.06 -0.63 -0.17
C ILE A 200 -4.43 0.63 0.43
N VAL A 201 -5.04 1.16 1.48
CA VAL A 201 -4.49 2.27 2.26
C VAL A 201 -3.17 1.85 2.89
N ASP A 202 -2.13 2.67 2.70
CA ASP A 202 -0.82 2.42 3.27
C ASP A 202 -0.84 2.74 4.77
N ASP A 203 -0.30 1.87 5.64
CA ASP A 203 -0.25 2.14 7.08
C ASP A 203 0.56 3.42 7.38
N TYR A 204 1.69 3.56 6.68
CA TYR A 204 2.51 4.77 6.62
C TYR A 204 2.45 5.32 5.21
N SER A 205 2.14 6.60 5.10
CA SER A 205 2.05 7.30 3.83
C SER A 205 3.39 7.34 3.10
N ILE A 206 3.36 7.68 1.81
CA ILE A 206 4.58 7.95 1.02
C ILE A 206 5.44 9.10 1.59
N GLN A 207 4.91 9.89 2.53
CA GLN A 207 5.64 10.95 3.24
C GLN A 207 6.10 10.52 4.65
N GLY A 208 5.85 9.28 5.06
CA GLY A 208 6.30 8.70 6.33
C GLY A 208 5.32 8.84 7.50
N GLU A 209 4.25 9.63 7.35
CA GLU A 209 3.23 9.81 8.40
C GLU A 209 2.21 8.68 8.43
N ILE A 210 1.64 8.36 9.60
CA ILE A 210 0.58 7.33 9.73
C ILE A 210 -0.67 7.80 8.98
N SER A 211 -1.22 6.93 8.12
CA SER A 211 -2.44 7.25 7.37
C SER A 211 -3.66 7.33 8.28
N SER A 212 -4.48 8.35 8.05
CA SER A 212 -5.69 8.65 8.80
C SER A 212 -6.74 9.30 7.88
N LEU A 213 -7.91 9.65 8.43
CA LEU A 213 -8.91 10.41 7.66
C LEU A 213 -8.44 11.83 7.27
N VAL A 214 -7.33 12.32 7.83
CA VAL A 214 -6.82 13.68 7.60
C VAL A 214 -5.73 13.70 6.53
N SER A 215 -4.81 12.75 6.56
CA SER A 215 -3.68 12.64 5.63
C SER A 215 -3.22 11.19 5.52
N GLY A 216 -2.59 10.85 4.39
CA GLY A 216 -2.06 9.51 4.16
C GLY A 216 -1.78 9.23 2.68
N SER A 217 -1.59 7.95 2.35
CA SER A 217 -1.56 7.50 0.95
C SER A 217 -2.21 6.12 0.76
N ILE A 218 -2.61 5.86 -0.48
CA ILE A 218 -3.26 4.63 -0.90
C ILE A 218 -2.57 4.11 -2.15
N SER A 219 -2.18 2.84 -2.12
CA SER A 219 -1.41 2.20 -3.19
C SER A 219 -2.23 1.18 -3.97
N SER A 220 -1.99 1.08 -5.27
CA SER A 220 -2.53 0.02 -6.12
C SER A 220 -1.99 -1.35 -5.69
N ASN A 221 -2.83 -2.39 -5.67
CA ASN A 221 -2.43 -3.75 -5.29
C ASN A 221 -1.48 -4.42 -6.29
N ALA A 222 -1.45 -3.94 -7.53
CA ALA A 222 -0.62 -4.44 -8.62
C ALA A 222 -0.25 -3.29 -9.56
N ALA A 223 0.72 -3.53 -10.44
CA ALA A 223 1.09 -2.57 -11.48
C ALA A 223 -0.11 -2.29 -12.41
N VAL A 224 -0.34 -1.00 -12.68
CA VAL A 224 -1.41 -0.49 -13.51
C VAL A 224 -0.86 -0.14 -14.89
N ASP A 225 -1.55 -0.55 -15.95
CA ASP A 225 -1.30 -0.03 -17.29
C ASP A 225 -1.72 1.44 -17.35
N LEU A 226 -0.73 2.33 -17.35
CA LEU A 226 -0.97 3.78 -17.32
C LEU A 226 -1.64 4.27 -18.60
N SER A 227 -1.44 3.58 -19.74
CA SER A 227 -2.03 3.98 -21.02
C SER A 227 -3.54 3.72 -21.09
N ALA A 228 -4.07 2.87 -20.20
CA ALA A 228 -5.49 2.57 -20.12
C ALA A 228 -6.31 3.69 -19.46
N TYR A 229 -5.66 4.69 -18.84
CA TYR A 229 -6.33 5.73 -18.08
C TYR A 229 -5.77 7.11 -18.42
N SER A 230 -6.64 8.11 -18.53
CA SER A 230 -6.22 9.50 -18.77
C SER A 230 -6.31 10.40 -17.54
N ALA A 231 -6.69 9.84 -16.40
CA ALA A 231 -6.76 10.52 -15.11
C ALA A 231 -6.97 9.48 -14.00
N PHE A 232 -6.44 9.78 -12.82
CA PHE A 232 -6.56 9.00 -11.60
C PHE A 232 -7.12 9.89 -10.49
N SER A 233 -7.94 9.34 -9.61
CA SER A 233 -8.47 10.07 -8.46
C SER A 233 -8.74 9.12 -7.30
N LEU A 234 -9.17 9.71 -6.19
CA LEU A 234 -9.63 9.01 -5.01
C LEU A 234 -11.14 8.81 -5.12
N GLY A 235 -11.63 7.66 -4.69
CA GLY A 235 -13.05 7.37 -4.67
C GLY A 235 -13.43 6.41 -3.56
N THR A 236 -14.68 5.98 -3.57
CA THR A 236 -15.17 4.96 -2.66
C THR A 236 -15.83 3.83 -3.40
N THR A 237 -15.64 2.62 -2.88
CA THR A 237 -16.40 1.46 -3.36
C THR A 237 -17.72 1.32 -2.62
N THR A 238 -18.69 0.69 -3.26
CA THR A 238 -19.84 0.18 -2.53
C THR A 238 -19.33 -0.98 -1.69
N LYS A 239 -19.37 -0.82 -0.37
CA LYS A 239 -19.07 -1.92 0.55
C LYS A 239 -20.05 -3.06 0.31
N GLN A 240 -19.74 -3.99 -0.58
CA GLN A 240 -20.21 -5.35 -0.37
C GLN A 240 -19.44 -5.82 0.86
N LEU A 241 -20.15 -6.00 1.97
CA LEU A 241 -19.61 -6.76 3.08
C LEU A 241 -19.20 -8.13 2.51
N LEU A 242 -17.94 -8.28 2.13
CA LEU A 242 -17.29 -9.58 2.14
C LEU A 242 -17.16 -9.94 3.62
N VAL A 243 -18.29 -10.31 4.24
CA VAL A 243 -18.23 -11.28 5.32
C VAL A 243 -17.48 -12.43 4.66
N PRO A 244 -16.27 -12.82 5.13
CA PRO A 244 -15.70 -14.08 4.71
C PRO A 244 -16.85 -15.06 4.88
N LYS A 245 -17.30 -15.70 3.80
CA LYS A 245 -18.39 -16.64 3.91
C LYS A 245 -17.84 -17.74 4.81
N PHE A 246 -18.08 -17.60 6.12
CA PHE A 246 -17.77 -18.65 7.07
C PHE A 246 -18.68 -19.77 6.59
N ASN A 247 -18.09 -20.74 5.88
CA ASN A 247 -18.78 -21.97 5.60
C ASN A 247 -19.18 -22.48 6.99
N LYS A 248 -20.45 -22.32 7.34
CA LYS A 248 -20.94 -22.59 8.68
C LYS A 248 -20.86 -24.11 8.87
N VAL A 249 -19.77 -24.56 9.47
CA VAL A 249 -19.59 -25.97 9.81
C VAL A 249 -20.17 -26.17 11.20
N GLU A 250 -21.37 -26.71 11.25
CA GLU A 250 -22.02 -27.14 12.48
C GLU A 250 -21.49 -28.51 12.92
N LEU A 251 -21.22 -28.63 14.23
CA LEU A 251 -20.81 -29.86 14.89
C LEU A 251 -21.46 -29.95 16.27
N LEU A 252 -22.28 -30.97 16.47
CA LEU A 252 -22.88 -31.34 17.73
C LEU A 252 -22.19 -32.61 18.26
N VAL A 253 -21.70 -32.56 19.50
CA VAL A 253 -21.04 -33.70 20.16
C VAL A 253 -21.59 -33.81 21.58
N TYR A 254 -22.13 -34.97 21.94
CA TYR A 254 -22.64 -35.20 23.29
C TYR A 254 -22.59 -36.68 23.66
N LEU A 255 -22.64 -36.94 24.96
CA LEU A 255 -22.82 -38.26 25.54
C LEU A 255 -24.27 -38.41 26.00
N ASN A 256 -24.89 -39.55 25.69
CA ASN A 256 -26.20 -39.91 26.23
C ASN A 256 -26.31 -41.43 26.37
N ASN A 257 -26.72 -41.92 27.56
CA ASN A 257 -26.83 -43.35 27.88
C ASN A 257 -25.62 -44.18 27.43
N ASP A 258 -24.41 -43.78 27.88
CA ASP A 258 -23.13 -44.42 27.58
C ASP A 258 -22.79 -44.54 26.10
N ARG A 259 -23.33 -43.64 25.27
CA ARG A 259 -23.03 -43.56 23.84
C ARG A 259 -22.57 -42.16 23.46
N LEU A 260 -21.60 -42.13 22.55
CA LEU A 260 -21.07 -40.92 21.94
C LEU A 260 -21.80 -40.64 20.64
N PHE A 261 -22.49 -39.50 20.60
CA PHE A 261 -23.13 -38.97 19.42
C PHE A 261 -22.33 -37.81 18.86
N ILE A 262 -22.05 -37.86 17.56
CA ILE A 262 -21.46 -36.78 16.79
C ILE A 262 -22.35 -36.59 15.56
N GLU A 263 -22.82 -35.37 15.35
CA GLU A 263 -23.52 -34.95 14.15
C GLU A 263 -22.81 -33.72 13.57
N ALA A 264 -22.44 -33.81 12.30
CA ALA A 264 -21.68 -32.79 11.61
C ALA A 264 -22.37 -32.40 10.30
N SER A 265 -22.22 -31.13 9.94
CA SER A 265 -22.64 -30.59 8.63
C SER A 265 -21.74 -31.03 7.47
N LEU A 266 -20.58 -31.65 7.76
CA LEU A 266 -19.68 -32.24 6.77
C LEU A 266 -19.29 -33.67 7.17
N PRO A 267 -18.96 -34.53 6.20
CA PRO A 267 -18.46 -35.89 6.42
C PRO A 267 -17.33 -35.96 7.46
N ILE A 268 -17.51 -36.79 8.49
CA ILE A 268 -16.52 -37.03 9.53
C ILE A 268 -15.48 -38.01 9.01
N THR A 269 -14.20 -37.65 9.09
CA THR A 269 -13.08 -38.47 8.58
C THR A 269 -12.22 -39.07 9.69
N ALA A 270 -12.20 -38.47 10.87
CA ALA A 270 -11.52 -39.05 12.02
C ALA A 270 -12.08 -38.57 13.35
N LEU A 271 -11.94 -39.43 14.35
CA LEU A 271 -12.23 -39.16 15.75
C LEU A 271 -11.02 -39.55 16.60
N PHE A 272 -10.61 -38.65 17.48
CA PHE A 272 -9.60 -38.89 18.50
C PHE A 272 -10.16 -38.53 19.87
N ILE A 273 -9.94 -39.37 20.86
CA ILE A 273 -10.34 -39.11 22.25
C ILE A 273 -9.08 -39.11 23.11
N TYR A 274 -8.94 -38.08 23.92
CA TYR A 274 -7.86 -37.90 24.88
C TYR A 274 -8.44 -37.77 26.29
N ASP A 275 -7.69 -38.19 27.30
CA ASP A 275 -7.98 -37.81 28.68
C ASP A 275 -7.65 -36.32 28.91
N ILE A 276 -7.99 -35.81 30.09
CA ILE A 276 -7.68 -34.43 30.49
C ILE A 276 -6.19 -34.08 30.52
N MET A 277 -5.32 -35.09 30.63
CA MET A 277 -3.87 -34.91 30.65
C MET A 277 -3.27 -34.92 29.23
N GLY A 278 -4.10 -35.11 28.20
CA GLY A 278 -3.69 -35.12 26.81
C GLY A 278 -3.18 -36.49 26.31
N LYS A 279 -3.32 -37.56 27.10
CA LYS A 279 -3.02 -38.92 26.63
C LYS A 279 -4.14 -39.39 25.71
N LYS A 280 -3.78 -39.84 24.50
CA LYS A 280 -4.73 -40.41 23.53
C LYS A 280 -5.25 -41.76 24.04
N ILE A 281 -6.56 -41.86 24.22
CA ILE A 281 -7.28 -43.05 24.70
C ILE A 281 -7.86 -43.85 23.54
N PHE A 282 -8.32 -43.15 22.49
CA PHE A 282 -8.97 -43.76 21.34
C PHE A 282 -8.66 -42.98 20.05
N SER A 283 -8.62 -43.70 18.93
CA SER A 283 -8.57 -43.09 17.59
C SER A 283 -9.22 -44.00 16.57
N GLU A 284 -10.05 -43.41 15.70
CA GLU A 284 -10.72 -44.11 14.61
C GLU A 284 -10.73 -43.24 13.36
N ARG A 285 -10.51 -43.88 12.19
CA ARG A 285 -10.75 -43.27 10.88
C ARG A 285 -12.16 -43.65 10.44
N ILE A 286 -12.93 -42.65 10.02
CA ILE A 286 -14.36 -42.78 9.72
C ILE A 286 -14.55 -42.52 8.22
N ASN A 287 -15.38 -43.35 7.56
CA ASN A 287 -15.67 -43.23 6.13
C ASN A 287 -16.71 -42.14 5.83
N GLY A 288 -16.49 -40.91 6.28
CA GLY A 288 -17.21 -39.74 5.77
C GLY A 288 -18.71 -39.68 6.05
N ASN A 289 -19.22 -40.35 7.09
CA ASN A 289 -20.62 -40.20 7.48
C ASN A 289 -20.84 -38.85 8.20
N LEU A 290 -22.04 -38.30 8.08
CA LEU A 290 -22.45 -37.07 8.80
C LEU A 290 -22.77 -37.33 10.28
N LYS A 291 -23.02 -38.59 10.62
CA LYS A 291 -23.37 -39.04 11.97
C LYS A 291 -22.41 -40.13 12.41
N TYR A 292 -22.02 -40.07 13.68
CA TYR A 292 -21.27 -41.12 14.35
C TYR A 292 -21.95 -41.39 15.70
N ASP A 293 -22.30 -42.66 15.92
CA ASP A 293 -22.96 -43.14 17.12
C ASP A 293 -22.32 -44.48 17.53
N LYS A 294 -21.59 -44.46 18.64
CA LYS A 294 -20.90 -45.65 19.19
C LYS A 294 -20.96 -45.67 20.72
N PRO A 295 -20.92 -46.86 21.33
CA PRO A 295 -20.76 -46.99 22.78
C PRO A 295 -19.50 -46.27 23.29
N PHE A 296 -19.60 -45.59 24.42
CA PHE A 296 -18.54 -44.83 25.09
C PHE A 296 -18.28 -45.42 26.48
N HIS A 297 -17.69 -46.62 26.52
CA HIS A 297 -17.41 -47.35 27.75
C HIS A 297 -16.07 -46.94 28.37
N LEU A 298 -15.90 -45.64 28.63
CA LEU A 298 -14.74 -45.13 29.37
C LEU A 298 -15.13 -44.87 30.82
N ALA A 299 -14.13 -44.75 31.71
CA ALA A 299 -14.38 -44.42 33.10
C ALA A 299 -15.07 -43.04 33.26
N ASP A 300 -15.60 -42.79 34.45
CA ASP A 300 -16.11 -41.46 34.79
C ASP A 300 -14.98 -40.44 34.75
N GLY A 301 -15.22 -39.31 34.09
CA GLY A 301 -14.18 -38.32 33.88
C GLY A 301 -14.48 -37.31 32.79
N VAL A 302 -13.50 -36.46 32.52
CA VAL A 302 -13.55 -35.48 31.44
C VAL A 302 -12.64 -35.96 30.31
N TYR A 303 -13.11 -35.82 29.08
CA TYR A 303 -12.39 -36.20 27.88
C TYR A 303 -12.34 -35.04 26.90
N ILE A 304 -11.27 -35.00 26.12
CA ILE A 304 -11.13 -34.07 24.99
C ILE A 304 -11.29 -34.88 23.71
N THR A 305 -12.24 -34.48 22.88
CA THR A 305 -12.46 -35.10 21.57
C THR A 305 -11.97 -34.17 20.47
N LYS A 306 -11.20 -34.72 19.54
CA LYS A 306 -10.82 -34.04 18.30
C LYS A 306 -11.49 -34.74 17.12
N ILE A 307 -12.18 -33.98 16.28
CA ILE A 307 -12.94 -34.47 15.14
C ILE A 307 -12.41 -33.82 13.87
N GLU A 308 -11.97 -34.62 12.91
CA GLU A 308 -11.59 -34.17 11.57
C GLU A 308 -12.78 -34.35 10.62
N LEU A 309 -13.01 -33.35 9.77
CA LEU A 309 -13.98 -33.43 8.68
C LEU A 309 -13.28 -33.50 7.32
N ASN A 310 -14.01 -33.90 6.27
CA ASN A 310 -13.44 -34.17 4.95
C ASN A 310 -12.88 -32.96 4.18
N ASN A 311 -13.06 -31.73 4.68
CA ASN A 311 -12.53 -30.53 4.04
C ASN A 311 -11.04 -30.26 4.36
N GLY A 312 -10.37 -31.19 5.06
CA GLY A 312 -8.93 -31.17 5.33
C GLY A 312 -8.42 -30.06 6.25
N THR A 313 -9.29 -29.11 6.62
CA THR A 313 -8.95 -27.89 7.38
C THR A 313 -9.74 -27.78 8.67
N SER A 314 -10.88 -28.48 8.79
CA SER A 314 -11.71 -28.46 9.98
C SER A 314 -11.33 -29.56 10.96
N LEU A 315 -10.62 -29.15 12.02
CA LEU A 315 -10.32 -29.96 13.20
C LEU A 315 -11.02 -29.33 14.42
N PHE A 316 -12.10 -29.95 14.87
CA PHE A 316 -12.87 -29.46 16.02
C PHE A 316 -12.39 -30.09 17.32
N THR A 317 -12.32 -29.29 18.38
CA THR A 317 -12.06 -29.79 19.73
C THR A 317 -13.30 -29.60 20.60
N LYS A 318 -13.80 -30.67 21.22
CA LYS A 318 -14.96 -30.65 22.13
C LYS A 318 -14.64 -31.37 23.43
N LYS A 319 -15.04 -30.76 24.54
CA LYS A 319 -14.99 -31.37 25.87
C LYS A 319 -16.21 -32.28 26.05
N LEU A 320 -15.97 -33.50 26.50
CA LEU A 320 -16.97 -34.45 26.94
C LEU A 320 -16.85 -34.67 28.45
N ILE A 321 -18.00 -34.85 29.11
CA ILE A 321 -18.06 -35.20 30.52
C ILE A 321 -18.80 -36.52 30.60
N ASN A 322 -18.10 -37.58 30.96
CA ASN A 322 -18.69 -38.88 31.22
C ASN A 322 -18.98 -39.04 32.70
N LYS A 323 -20.25 -39.24 33.03
CA LYS A 323 -20.72 -39.50 34.39
C LYS A 323 -21.78 -40.59 34.30
N ASN A 324 -21.46 -41.76 34.83
CA ASN A 324 -22.45 -42.79 35.06
C ASN A 324 -23.52 -42.23 36.01
N LYS A 325 -24.78 -42.32 35.60
CA LYS A 325 -25.89 -42.12 36.54
C LYS A 325 -25.99 -43.38 37.38
N PHE A 326 -25.87 -43.24 38.70
CA PHE A 326 -26.27 -44.26 39.66
C PHE A 326 -27.73 -44.66 39.45
#